data_AF-A0A942QFM3-F1
#
_entry.id   AF-A0A942QFM3-F1
#
_cell.length_a   1.000
_cell.length_b   1.000
_cell.length_c   1.000
_cell.angle_alpha   90.00
_cell.angle_beta   90.00
_cell.angle_gamma   90.00
#
_symmetry.space_group_name_H-M   'P 1'
#
loop_
_entity.id
_entity.type
_entity.pdbx_description
1 polymer ?
#
loop_
_entity_poly.entity_id
_entity_poly.type
_entity_poly.pdbx_seq_one_letter_code
_entity_poly.pdbx_strand_id
1 'polypeptide(L)'
;MQFDFPEPQKPSEPVTCLGMTFENDEVRRAHFTEELRKKLQDPEFRKIEGFPIGSDEDILNLSDPPYYTACPNPWIADFIAEWEAQKPKQPEGYHYHREPFAADVSEGKNDPIYNAHSYHTKVPHKAIMRYILHYTQPEDIVFDGFCGTGMTGVAAQMCGDREAVMSLGYQVKQDGTILQEEMDEDGKKVWRPFSKLGVRRAVLNDLSPAATFIAYNYNTPVDVAVFEKEAKRILGEVEKECGWMYETLHTDGKTKGRVDYVVWSEIFSCPECAGEVVFLEEAMDMETKKVMKEYPCPHCNAVITKQKMSRTFESYYDSLLTETKERPKRKPIQIVYRIGKSKHTKTPDSNDIEILTRVSELELPEP
;
A
#
# COMPACT_ATOMS: atom_id res chain seq x y z
N MET A 1 7.20 13.21 17.39
CA MET A 1 8.03 12.07 16.97
C MET A 1 9.20 12.60 16.16
N GLN A 2 10.45 12.37 16.57
CA GLN A 2 11.63 12.71 15.75
C GLN A 2 12.29 11.39 15.38
N PHE A 3 11.95 10.87 14.20
CA PHE A 3 12.62 9.71 13.64
C PHE A 3 14.01 10.17 13.19
N ASP A 4 15.01 9.96 14.04
CA ASP A 4 16.40 10.05 13.59
C ASP A 4 16.65 8.87 12.67
N PHE A 5 16.89 9.17 11.39
CA PHE A 5 17.26 8.22 10.36
C PHE A 5 18.78 8.09 10.34
N PRO A 6 19.40 7.06 10.96
CA PRO A 6 20.80 6.78 10.72
C PRO A 6 20.93 6.17 9.33
N GLU A 7 21.49 6.91 8.37
CA GLU A 7 21.86 6.38 7.06
C GLU A 7 23.03 5.38 7.19
N PRO A 8 22.89 4.15 6.67
CA PRO A 8 24.00 3.43 6.12
C PRO A 8 23.83 3.43 4.60
N GLN A 9 24.18 4.54 3.96
CA GLN A 9 24.30 4.57 2.50
C GLN A 9 25.41 3.60 2.12
N LYS A 10 25.05 2.47 1.49
CA LYS A 10 26.00 1.79 0.60
C LYS A 10 26.45 2.82 -0.43
N PRO A 11 27.72 2.79 -0.89
CA PRO A 11 28.10 3.59 -2.05
C PRO A 11 27.20 3.15 -3.21
N SER A 12 26.26 4.02 -3.55
CA SER A 12 25.35 3.90 -4.67
C SER A 12 26.16 3.84 -5.96
N GLU A 13 25.81 2.90 -6.84
CA GLU A 13 26.54 2.68 -8.08
C GLU A 13 26.35 3.87 -9.04
N PRO A 14 27.35 4.15 -9.92
CA PRO A 14 27.22 5.18 -10.94
C PRO A 14 26.00 4.96 -11.83
N VAL A 15 25.24 6.02 -12.08
CA VAL A 15 24.04 5.99 -12.94
C VAL A 15 24.28 6.78 -14.21
N THR A 16 23.72 6.32 -15.33
CA THR A 16 23.73 7.07 -16.60
C THR A 16 22.30 7.47 -16.95
N CYS A 17 22.11 8.75 -17.26
CA CYS A 17 20.82 9.33 -17.61
C CYS A 17 21.03 10.36 -18.72
N LEU A 18 20.31 10.22 -19.85
CA LEU A 18 20.39 11.13 -21.01
C LEU A 18 21.84 11.39 -21.48
N GLY A 19 22.66 10.33 -21.52
CA GLY A 19 24.06 10.38 -21.94
C GLY A 19 25.04 10.98 -20.91
N MET A 20 24.57 11.36 -19.71
CA MET A 20 25.40 11.87 -18.63
C MET A 20 25.60 10.79 -17.56
N THR A 21 26.84 10.62 -17.09
CA THR A 21 27.16 9.69 -15.99
C THR A 21 27.32 10.47 -14.68
N PHE A 22 26.65 10.01 -13.64
CA PHE A 22 26.67 10.57 -12.29
C PHE A 22 27.26 9.55 -11.32
N GLU A 23 27.84 10.04 -10.23
CA GLU A 23 28.37 9.18 -9.16
C GLU A 23 27.29 8.25 -8.60
N ASN A 24 26.06 8.76 -8.49
CA ASN A 24 24.91 8.01 -8.01
C ASN A 24 23.57 8.70 -8.36
N ASP A 25 22.47 8.04 -7.98
CA ASP A 25 21.12 8.54 -8.24
C ASP A 25 20.78 9.84 -7.49
N GLU A 26 21.33 10.06 -6.29
CA GLU A 26 21.12 11.31 -5.53
C GLU A 26 21.74 12.51 -6.25
N VAL A 27 22.97 12.35 -6.75
CA VAL A 27 23.67 13.37 -7.53
C VAL A 27 22.97 13.60 -8.87
N ARG A 28 22.50 12.54 -9.54
CA ARG A 28 21.66 12.65 -10.75
C ARG A 28 20.39 13.47 -10.44
N ARG A 29 19.66 13.11 -9.39
CA ARG A 29 18.42 13.77 -9.01
C ARG A 29 18.66 15.23 -8.66
N ALA A 30 19.68 15.54 -7.86
CA ALA A 30 20.05 16.92 -7.52
C ALA A 30 20.36 17.76 -8.76
N HIS A 31 21.10 17.19 -9.73
CA HIS A 31 21.40 17.85 -10.99
C HIS A 31 20.13 18.20 -11.78
N PHE A 32 19.25 17.22 -12.02
CA PHE A 32 18.03 17.45 -12.81
C PHE A 32 16.98 18.30 -12.07
N THR A 33 16.96 18.28 -10.73
CA THR A 33 16.15 19.20 -9.93
C THR A 33 16.60 20.65 -10.12
N GLU A 34 17.91 20.90 -10.16
CA GLU A 34 18.43 22.24 -10.43
C GLU A 34 18.18 22.68 -11.89
N GLU A 35 18.30 21.77 -12.85
CA GLU A 35 17.92 22.06 -14.24
C GLU A 35 16.41 22.35 -14.38
N LEU A 36 15.56 21.63 -13.65
CA LEU A 36 14.12 21.92 -13.60
C LEU A 36 13.88 23.31 -13.01
N ARG A 37 14.55 23.64 -11.90
CA ARG A 37 14.45 24.96 -11.24
C ARG A 37 14.77 26.09 -12.21
N LYS A 38 15.81 25.95 -13.04
CA LYS A 38 16.15 26.92 -14.09
C LYS A 38 15.06 27.03 -15.15
N LYS A 39 14.51 25.90 -15.63
CA LYS A 39 13.42 25.89 -16.62
C LYS A 39 12.14 26.54 -16.08
N LEU A 40 11.84 26.36 -14.79
CA LEU A 40 10.68 26.97 -14.14
C LEU A 40 10.74 28.51 -14.07
N GLN A 41 11.94 29.09 -14.16
CA GLN A 41 12.11 30.55 -14.27
C GLN A 41 11.79 31.09 -15.66
N ASP A 42 11.69 30.25 -16.70
CA ASP A 42 11.34 30.67 -18.05
C ASP A 42 9.83 30.92 -18.18
N PRO A 43 9.38 32.17 -18.44
CA PRO A 43 7.97 32.48 -18.63
C PRO A 43 7.34 31.76 -19.82
N GLU A 44 8.11 31.46 -20.88
CA GLU A 44 7.58 30.73 -22.04
C GLU A 44 7.30 29.26 -21.69
N PHE A 45 8.14 28.63 -20.86
CA PHE A 45 7.90 27.28 -20.36
C PHE A 45 6.60 27.22 -19.55
N ARG A 46 6.33 28.23 -18.73
CA ARG A 46 5.09 28.34 -17.93
C ARG A 46 3.83 28.61 -18.77
N LYS A 47 3.96 29.01 -20.04
CA LYS A 47 2.81 29.20 -20.95
C LYS A 47 2.33 27.91 -21.60
N ILE A 48 3.04 26.80 -21.43
CA ILE A 48 2.59 25.49 -21.94
C ILE A 48 1.24 25.15 -21.30
N GLU A 49 0.27 24.75 -22.13
CA GLU A 49 -1.05 24.36 -21.67
C GLU A 49 -0.96 23.19 -20.68
N GLY A 50 -1.75 23.25 -19.59
CA GLY A 50 -1.73 22.23 -18.54
C GLY A 50 -0.64 22.43 -17.47
N PHE A 51 0.05 23.58 -17.46
CA PHE A 51 0.96 23.92 -16.36
C PHE A 51 0.22 24.01 -15.02
N PRO A 52 0.74 23.42 -13.93
CA PRO A 52 0.09 23.45 -12.61
C PRO A 52 0.00 24.87 -12.04
N ILE A 53 -1.05 25.12 -11.26
CA ILE A 53 -1.19 26.31 -10.43
C ILE A 53 -0.49 26.03 -9.09
N GLY A 54 0.81 26.35 -9.00
CA GLY A 54 1.62 26.09 -7.81
C GLY A 54 2.91 26.90 -7.78
N SER A 55 3.57 26.91 -6.61
CA SER A 55 4.91 27.51 -6.49
C SER A 55 5.95 26.63 -7.16
N ASP A 56 7.11 27.22 -7.52
CA ASP A 56 8.24 26.44 -8.05
C ASP A 56 8.66 25.36 -7.06
N GLU A 57 8.64 25.67 -5.77
CA GLU A 57 9.09 24.75 -4.73
C GLU A 57 8.14 23.57 -4.56
N ASP A 58 6.82 23.77 -4.68
CA ASP A 58 5.85 22.67 -4.67
C ASP A 58 6.04 21.74 -5.89
N ILE A 59 6.29 22.33 -7.07
CA ILE A 59 6.56 21.55 -8.29
C ILE A 59 7.82 20.72 -8.10
N LEU A 60 8.91 21.31 -7.58
CA LEU A 60 10.18 20.62 -7.36
C LEU A 60 10.04 19.52 -6.30
N ASN A 61 9.35 19.78 -5.19
CA ASN A 61 9.13 18.82 -4.12
C ASN A 61 8.32 17.60 -4.57
N LEU A 62 7.36 17.80 -5.47
CA LEU A 62 6.56 16.72 -6.03
C LEU A 62 7.23 16.02 -7.22
N SER A 63 8.31 16.57 -7.79
CA SER A 63 8.95 16.01 -8.98
C SER A 63 10.10 15.04 -8.63
N ASP A 64 10.37 14.12 -9.55
CA ASP A 64 11.61 13.33 -9.59
C ASP A 64 12.24 13.44 -11.00
N PRO A 65 12.78 14.62 -11.34
CA PRO A 65 13.29 14.86 -12.67
C PRO A 65 14.55 14.01 -12.92
N PRO A 66 14.78 13.58 -14.18
CA PRO A 66 13.98 13.91 -15.37
C PRO A 66 12.80 12.94 -15.60
N TYR A 67 12.68 11.87 -14.81
CA TYR A 67 11.72 10.78 -15.07
C TYR A 67 10.27 11.17 -14.76
N TYR A 68 10.04 11.98 -13.74
CA TYR A 68 8.71 12.50 -13.37
C TYR A 68 8.78 13.99 -13.04
N THR A 69 7.81 14.75 -13.56
CA THR A 69 7.63 16.16 -13.22
C THR A 69 6.16 16.44 -12.93
N ALA A 70 5.89 17.24 -11.90
CA ALA A 70 4.54 17.73 -11.59
C ALA A 70 4.04 18.82 -12.57
N CYS A 71 4.85 19.14 -13.59
CA CYS A 71 4.57 20.04 -14.70
C CYS A 71 4.83 19.33 -16.04
N PRO A 72 4.57 19.95 -17.22
CA PRO A 72 5.01 19.41 -18.50
C PRO A 72 6.48 19.02 -18.47
N ASN A 73 6.80 17.76 -18.79
CA ASN A 73 8.15 17.22 -18.65
C ASN A 73 9.07 17.76 -19.76
N PRO A 74 10.12 18.55 -19.43
CA PRO A 74 10.95 19.17 -20.44
C PRO A 74 11.96 18.23 -21.10
N TRP A 75 12.11 17.00 -20.61
CA TRP A 75 13.03 15.98 -21.14
C TRP A 75 12.32 14.87 -21.92
N ILE A 76 11.00 14.96 -22.09
CA ILE A 76 10.25 13.89 -22.77
C ILE A 76 10.76 13.62 -24.19
N ALA A 77 11.15 14.67 -24.91
CA ALA A 77 11.72 14.55 -26.25
C ALA A 77 13.09 13.84 -26.22
N ASP A 78 13.92 14.09 -25.20
CA ASP A 78 15.23 13.47 -25.05
C ASP A 78 15.08 11.97 -24.78
N PHE A 79 14.14 11.58 -23.90
CA PHE A 79 13.85 10.16 -23.66
C PHE A 79 13.33 9.44 -24.90
N ILE A 80 12.42 10.06 -25.65
CA ILE A 80 11.91 9.48 -26.90
C ILE A 80 13.06 9.29 -27.89
N ALA A 81 13.92 10.29 -28.06
CA ALA A 81 15.07 10.19 -28.96
C ALA A 81 16.05 9.08 -28.52
N GLU A 82 16.36 8.99 -27.22
CA GLU A 82 17.23 7.96 -26.67
C GLU A 82 16.64 6.54 -26.86
N TRP A 83 15.36 6.35 -26.55
CA TRP A 83 14.68 5.06 -26.69
C TRP A 83 14.53 4.64 -28.16
N GLU A 84 14.19 5.57 -29.06
CA GLU A 84 14.16 5.27 -30.49
C GLU A 84 15.54 4.88 -31.03
N ALA A 85 16.62 5.51 -30.54
CA ALA A 85 17.99 5.14 -30.92
C ALA A 85 18.41 3.74 -30.42
N GLN A 86 17.80 3.25 -29.34
CA GLN A 86 18.04 1.90 -28.81
C GLN A 86 17.29 0.81 -29.57
N LYS A 87 16.30 1.16 -30.41
CA LYS A 87 15.54 0.16 -31.16
C LYS A 87 16.40 -0.57 -32.19
N PRO A 88 16.17 -1.87 -32.40
CA PRO A 88 16.79 -2.59 -33.51
C PRO A 88 16.48 -1.92 -34.85
N LYS A 89 17.48 -1.83 -35.73
CA LYS A 89 17.26 -1.34 -37.10
C LYS A 89 16.22 -2.21 -37.80
N GLN A 90 15.18 -1.58 -38.31
CA GLN A 90 14.19 -2.25 -39.15
C GLN A 90 14.78 -2.54 -40.54
N PRO A 91 14.37 -3.64 -41.20
CA PRO A 91 14.75 -3.91 -42.58
C PRO A 91 14.35 -2.77 -43.51
N GLU A 92 15.11 -2.58 -44.59
CA GLU A 92 14.75 -1.61 -45.63
C GLU A 92 13.37 -1.95 -46.22
N GLY A 93 12.50 -0.95 -46.33
CA GLY A 93 11.11 -1.13 -46.78
C GLY A 93 10.15 -1.70 -45.72
N TYR A 94 10.57 -1.83 -44.46
CA TYR A 94 9.66 -2.21 -43.37
C TYR A 94 8.50 -1.22 -43.25
N HIS A 95 7.28 -1.75 -43.30
CA HIS A 95 6.05 -1.02 -43.04
C HIS A 95 5.30 -1.72 -41.91
N TYR A 96 4.99 -0.99 -40.84
CA TYR A 96 4.21 -1.53 -39.73
C TYR A 96 2.81 -1.94 -40.21
N HIS A 97 2.41 -3.18 -39.92
CA HIS A 97 1.08 -3.69 -40.24
C HIS A 97 0.64 -4.72 -39.21
N ARG A 98 -0.56 -4.54 -38.64
CA ARG A 98 -1.21 -5.46 -37.72
C ARG A 98 -2.72 -5.42 -37.95
N GLU A 99 -3.35 -6.59 -38.00
CA GLU A 99 -4.80 -6.71 -38.02
C GLU A 99 -5.41 -6.23 -36.70
N PRO A 100 -6.68 -5.79 -36.67
CA PRO A 100 -7.37 -5.49 -35.44
C PRO A 100 -7.38 -6.69 -34.48
N PHE A 101 -7.15 -6.42 -33.20
CA PHE A 101 -7.25 -7.43 -32.14
C PHE A 101 -8.71 -7.88 -31.98
N ALA A 102 -9.00 -9.15 -32.26
CA ALA A 102 -10.36 -9.68 -32.37
C ALA A 102 -10.74 -10.69 -31.27
N ALA A 103 -9.89 -10.87 -30.24
CA ALA A 103 -10.17 -11.80 -29.15
C ALA A 103 -10.86 -11.10 -27.96
N ASP A 104 -11.75 -11.82 -27.28
CA ASP A 104 -12.32 -11.36 -26.02
C ASP A 104 -11.25 -11.35 -24.92
N VAL A 105 -11.10 -10.21 -24.23
CA VAL A 105 -10.19 -10.08 -23.10
C VAL A 105 -10.98 -10.11 -21.80
N SER A 106 -10.86 -11.22 -21.07
CA SER A 106 -11.43 -11.36 -19.73
C SER A 106 -10.33 -11.71 -18.75
N GLU A 107 -10.09 -10.85 -17.77
CA GLU A 107 -9.07 -11.04 -16.74
C GLU A 107 -9.67 -10.77 -15.36
N GLY A 108 -9.35 -11.63 -14.41
CA GLY A 108 -9.79 -11.50 -13.03
C GLY A 108 -9.07 -10.37 -12.27
N LYS A 109 -9.64 -9.95 -11.15
CA LYS A 109 -9.09 -8.90 -10.27
C LYS A 109 -8.30 -9.46 -9.07
N ASN A 110 -7.97 -10.74 -9.09
CA ASN A 110 -7.35 -11.44 -7.94
C ASN A 110 -5.83 -11.39 -7.96
N ASP A 111 -5.22 -10.76 -8.97
CA ASP A 111 -3.77 -10.65 -9.07
C ASP A 111 -3.19 -9.79 -7.92
N PRO A 112 -2.08 -10.18 -7.27
CA PRO A 112 -1.48 -9.40 -6.19
C PRO A 112 -1.13 -7.95 -6.59
N ILE A 113 -0.64 -7.74 -7.82
CA ILE A 113 -0.32 -6.40 -8.33
C ILE A 113 -1.61 -5.58 -8.50
N TYR A 114 -2.70 -6.21 -8.91
CA TYR A 114 -3.99 -5.53 -9.00
C TYR A 114 -4.51 -5.09 -7.61
N ASN A 115 -4.31 -5.91 -6.58
CA ASN A 115 -4.86 -5.67 -5.25
C ASN A 115 -4.00 -4.77 -4.34
N ALA A 116 -2.74 -4.48 -4.70
CA ALA A 116 -1.85 -3.70 -3.85
C ALA A 116 -2.36 -2.27 -3.55
N HIS A 117 -3.07 -1.64 -4.49
CA HIS A 117 -3.73 -0.35 -4.31
C HIS A 117 -5.09 -0.35 -5.01
N SER A 118 -6.13 -0.08 -4.22
CA SER A 118 -7.49 0.15 -4.69
C SER A 118 -7.59 1.49 -5.42
N TYR A 119 -8.15 1.48 -6.62
CA TYR A 119 -8.46 2.68 -7.38
C TYR A 119 -9.69 2.42 -8.24
N HIS A 120 -10.55 3.43 -8.38
CA HIS A 120 -11.73 3.32 -9.22
C HIS A 120 -11.29 3.07 -10.67
N THR A 121 -12.06 2.27 -11.41
CA THR A 121 -11.80 1.95 -12.83
C THR A 121 -10.44 1.31 -13.14
N LYS A 122 -9.69 0.82 -12.15
CA LYS A 122 -8.42 0.10 -12.39
C LYS A 122 -8.62 -1.12 -13.29
N VAL A 123 -7.81 -1.22 -14.34
CA VAL A 123 -7.80 -2.34 -15.29
C VAL A 123 -6.64 -3.31 -14.97
N PRO A 124 -6.85 -4.64 -14.99
CA PRO A 124 -5.76 -5.60 -14.83
C PRO A 124 -4.69 -5.46 -15.92
N HIS A 125 -3.41 -5.44 -15.53
CA HIS A 125 -2.28 -5.29 -16.47
C HIS A 125 -2.28 -6.43 -17.50
N LYS A 126 -2.68 -7.64 -17.10
CA LYS A 126 -2.81 -8.81 -17.99
C LYS A 126 -3.72 -8.57 -19.19
N ALA A 127 -4.79 -7.79 -19.00
CA ALA A 127 -5.68 -7.43 -20.10
C ALA A 127 -4.96 -6.50 -21.09
N ILE A 128 -4.21 -5.53 -20.57
CA ILE A 128 -3.45 -4.56 -21.35
C ILE A 128 -2.28 -5.22 -22.10
N MET A 129 -1.60 -6.19 -21.46
CA MET A 129 -0.49 -6.95 -22.06
C MET A 129 -0.89 -7.59 -23.39
N ARG A 130 -2.11 -8.13 -23.50
CA ARG A 130 -2.59 -8.75 -24.76
C ARG A 130 -2.58 -7.76 -25.93
N TYR A 131 -3.02 -6.52 -25.69
CA TYR A 131 -2.99 -5.46 -26.69
C TYR A 131 -1.55 -5.00 -27.00
N ILE A 132 -0.71 -4.81 -25.98
CA ILE A 132 0.70 -4.41 -26.17
C ILE A 132 1.44 -5.47 -27.00
N LEU A 133 1.32 -6.75 -26.64
CA LEU A 133 1.97 -7.85 -27.36
C LEU A 133 1.54 -7.94 -28.82
N HIS A 134 0.26 -7.63 -29.12
CA HIS A 134 -0.27 -7.68 -30.47
C HIS A 134 0.19 -6.52 -31.35
N TYR A 135 0.11 -5.29 -30.82
CA TYR A 135 0.35 -4.06 -31.61
C TYR A 135 1.79 -3.56 -31.59
N THR A 136 2.66 -4.08 -30.73
CA THR A 136 4.01 -3.53 -30.54
C THR A 136 5.10 -4.59 -30.59
N GLN A 137 6.33 -4.18 -30.84
CA GLN A 137 7.55 -4.96 -30.68
C GLN A 137 8.28 -4.58 -29.38
N PRO A 138 9.20 -5.43 -28.88
CA PRO A 138 10.10 -5.02 -27.81
C PRO A 138 10.78 -3.67 -28.11
N GLU A 139 10.99 -2.88 -27.07
CA GLU A 139 11.51 -1.49 -27.10
C GLU A 139 10.60 -0.44 -27.76
N ASP A 140 9.43 -0.79 -28.29
CA ASP A 140 8.45 0.21 -28.71
C ASP A 140 7.95 1.05 -27.52
N ILE A 141 7.60 2.31 -27.83
CA ILE A 141 7.08 3.28 -26.87
C ILE A 141 5.56 3.22 -26.86
N VAL A 142 4.99 2.99 -25.68
CA VAL A 142 3.55 3.01 -25.41
C VAL A 142 3.21 4.27 -24.63
N PHE A 143 2.32 5.09 -25.18
CA PHE A 143 1.82 6.27 -24.51
C PHE A 143 0.44 6.01 -23.91
N ASP A 144 0.27 6.34 -22.64
CA ASP A 144 -1.01 6.34 -21.94
C ASP A 144 -1.23 7.70 -21.27
N GLY A 145 -2.06 8.53 -21.90
CA GLY A 145 -2.40 9.87 -21.44
C GLY A 145 -3.45 9.91 -20.31
N PHE A 146 -4.02 8.76 -19.93
CA PHE A 146 -5.04 8.63 -18.89
C PHE A 146 -4.75 7.40 -18.03
N CYS A 147 -3.50 7.32 -17.57
CA CYS A 147 -2.94 6.07 -17.06
C CYS A 147 -3.55 5.60 -15.73
N GLY A 148 -4.21 6.50 -14.97
CA GLY A 148 -4.74 6.19 -13.66
C GLY A 148 -3.66 5.61 -12.76
N THR A 149 -3.81 4.35 -12.36
CA THR A 149 -2.82 3.65 -11.53
C THR A 149 -1.55 3.20 -12.27
N GLY A 150 -1.40 3.53 -13.56
CA GLY A 150 -0.20 3.21 -14.33
C GLY A 150 -0.07 1.74 -14.75
N MET A 151 -1.19 1.02 -14.90
CA MET A 151 -1.18 -0.41 -15.25
C MET A 151 -0.66 -0.67 -16.66
N THR A 152 -0.71 0.33 -17.55
CA THR A 152 -0.09 0.26 -18.87
C THR A 152 1.43 0.16 -18.77
N GLY A 153 2.07 0.88 -17.84
CA GLY A 153 3.50 0.75 -17.61
C GLY A 153 3.87 -0.63 -17.06
N VAL A 154 3.09 -1.14 -16.09
CA VAL A 154 3.26 -2.50 -15.56
C VAL A 154 3.14 -3.53 -16.69
N ALA A 155 2.11 -3.40 -17.53
CA ALA A 155 1.90 -4.29 -18.66
C ALA A 155 3.06 -4.23 -19.67
N ALA A 156 3.56 -3.02 -19.98
CA ALA A 156 4.68 -2.81 -20.89
C ALA A 156 5.96 -3.49 -20.39
N GLN A 157 6.24 -3.39 -19.09
CA GLN A 157 7.38 -4.06 -18.45
C GLN A 157 7.19 -5.59 -18.41
N MET A 158 6.00 -6.06 -18.01
CA MET A 158 5.70 -7.50 -17.89
C MET A 158 5.66 -8.25 -19.23
N CYS A 159 5.62 -7.55 -20.37
CA CYS A 159 5.85 -8.19 -21.68
C CYS A 159 7.28 -8.76 -21.82
N GLY A 160 8.22 -8.33 -20.97
CA GLY A 160 9.56 -8.91 -20.85
C GLY A 160 9.65 -10.12 -19.91
N ASP A 161 8.62 -10.38 -19.10
CA ASP A 161 8.61 -11.48 -18.14
C ASP A 161 8.00 -12.75 -18.76
N ARG A 162 8.80 -13.82 -18.82
CA ARG A 162 8.41 -15.08 -19.47
C ARG A 162 7.21 -15.72 -18.80
N GLU A 163 7.19 -15.76 -17.47
CA GLU A 163 6.15 -16.43 -16.69
C GLU A 163 4.85 -15.63 -16.76
N ALA A 164 4.91 -14.30 -16.72
CA ALA A 164 3.77 -13.42 -16.90
C ALA A 164 3.12 -13.64 -18.28
N VAL A 165 3.92 -13.66 -19.36
CA VAL A 165 3.41 -13.92 -20.72
C VAL A 165 2.82 -15.33 -20.83
N MET A 166 3.46 -16.35 -20.26
CA MET A 166 2.93 -17.72 -20.25
C MET A 166 1.62 -17.82 -19.45
N SER A 167 1.47 -17.04 -18.37
CA SER A 167 0.24 -17.01 -17.57
C SER A 167 -0.99 -16.47 -18.33
N LEU A 168 -0.78 -15.77 -19.45
CA LEU A 168 -1.85 -15.32 -20.35
C LEU A 168 -2.38 -16.43 -21.28
N GLY A 169 -1.77 -17.62 -21.26
CA GLY A 169 -2.10 -18.75 -22.13
C GLY A 169 -1.24 -18.85 -23.40
N TYR A 170 -0.15 -18.08 -23.50
CA TYR A 170 0.77 -18.12 -24.64
C TYR A 170 1.93 -19.10 -24.41
N GLN A 171 2.54 -19.56 -25.50
CA GLN A 171 3.81 -20.30 -25.44
C GLN A 171 4.98 -19.39 -25.79
N VAL A 172 6.09 -19.51 -25.06
CA VAL A 172 7.31 -18.72 -25.31
C VAL A 172 8.47 -19.66 -25.65
N LYS A 173 8.99 -19.55 -26.87
CA LYS A 173 10.16 -20.30 -27.35
C LYS A 173 11.45 -19.84 -26.69
N GLN A 174 12.52 -20.63 -26.81
CA GLN A 174 13.84 -20.28 -26.25
C GLN A 174 14.40 -18.96 -26.82
N ASP A 175 14.11 -18.65 -28.09
CA ASP A 175 14.50 -17.41 -28.78
C ASP A 175 13.62 -16.19 -28.45
N GLY A 176 12.66 -16.36 -27.53
CA GLY A 176 11.72 -15.32 -27.12
C GLY A 176 10.52 -15.15 -28.05
N THR A 177 10.37 -15.96 -29.09
CA THR A 177 9.17 -15.92 -29.95
C THR A 177 7.94 -16.37 -29.16
N ILE A 178 6.88 -15.56 -29.19
CA ILE A 178 5.61 -15.82 -28.52
C ILE A 178 4.62 -16.39 -29.54
N LEU A 179 4.03 -17.53 -29.19
CA LEU A 179 3.01 -18.22 -29.98
C LEU A 179 1.65 -18.07 -29.32
N GLN A 180 0.63 -17.85 -30.14
CA GLN A 180 -0.77 -17.95 -29.74
C GLN A 180 -1.42 -19.19 -30.34
N GLU A 181 -2.40 -19.74 -29.62
CA GLU A 181 -3.23 -20.83 -30.11
C GLU A 181 -4.28 -20.27 -31.08
N GLU A 182 -4.35 -20.85 -32.27
CA GLU A 182 -5.35 -20.54 -33.29
C GLU A 182 -5.95 -21.85 -33.82
N MET A 183 -7.12 -21.77 -34.46
CA MET A 183 -7.66 -22.88 -35.25
C MET A 183 -7.24 -22.73 -36.71
N ASP A 184 -6.75 -23.81 -37.32
CA ASP A 184 -6.52 -23.86 -38.77
C ASP A 184 -7.83 -24.09 -39.55
N GLU A 185 -7.75 -24.10 -40.88
CA GLU A 185 -8.89 -24.28 -41.78
C GLU A 185 -9.62 -25.63 -41.57
N ASP A 186 -8.94 -26.61 -40.99
CA ASP A 186 -9.47 -27.94 -40.66
C ASP A 186 -10.01 -28.01 -39.23
N GLY A 187 -10.02 -26.90 -38.48
CA GLY A 187 -10.49 -26.83 -37.10
C GLY A 187 -9.52 -27.43 -36.07
N LYS A 188 -8.25 -27.66 -36.42
CA LYS A 188 -7.22 -28.11 -35.48
C LYS A 188 -6.53 -26.94 -34.81
N LYS A 189 -6.20 -27.12 -33.53
CA LYS A 189 -5.41 -26.18 -32.75
C LYS A 189 -3.97 -26.17 -33.25
N VAL A 190 -3.49 -25.01 -33.68
CA VAL A 190 -2.12 -24.75 -34.13
C VAL A 190 -1.54 -23.57 -33.35
N TRP A 191 -0.22 -23.59 -33.14
CA TRP A 191 0.49 -22.51 -32.46
C TRP A 191 1.19 -21.64 -33.49
N ARG A 192 0.76 -20.37 -33.61
CA ARG A 192 1.33 -19.43 -34.58
C ARG A 192 2.12 -18.31 -33.90
N PRO A 193 3.29 -17.93 -34.44
CA PRO A 193 4.05 -16.80 -33.93
C PRO A 193 3.31 -15.49 -34.21
N PHE A 194 3.17 -14.65 -33.20
CA PHE A 194 2.51 -13.35 -33.33
C PHE A 194 3.30 -12.19 -32.69
N SER A 195 4.12 -12.47 -31.68
CA SER A 195 4.86 -11.46 -30.93
C SER A 195 6.22 -11.97 -30.45
N LYS A 196 6.97 -11.11 -29.76
CA LYS A 196 8.27 -11.40 -29.16
C LYS A 196 8.35 -10.90 -27.72
N LEU A 197 8.97 -11.72 -26.87
CA LEU A 197 9.24 -11.43 -25.47
C LEU A 197 10.20 -10.24 -25.39
N GLY A 198 9.88 -9.28 -24.53
CA GLY A 198 10.70 -8.11 -24.29
C GLY A 198 9.90 -6.96 -23.71
N VAL A 199 10.57 -6.08 -22.97
CA VAL A 199 9.94 -4.90 -22.38
C VAL A 199 9.53 -3.92 -23.46
N ARG A 200 8.49 -3.13 -23.18
CA ARG A 200 8.15 -1.91 -23.93
C ARG A 200 8.41 -0.71 -23.03
N ARG A 201 8.72 0.43 -23.64
CA ARG A 201 8.87 1.70 -22.91
C ARG A 201 7.50 2.32 -22.73
N ALA A 202 7.24 2.91 -21.56
CA ALA A 202 5.96 3.51 -21.27
C ALA A 202 6.12 4.99 -20.89
N VAL A 203 5.30 5.85 -21.51
CA VAL A 203 5.09 7.23 -21.08
C VAL A 203 3.69 7.30 -20.49
N LEU A 204 3.62 7.59 -19.20
CA LEU A 204 2.38 7.62 -18.44
C LEU A 204 2.07 9.06 -18.04
N ASN A 205 0.82 9.47 -18.25
CA ASN A 205 0.33 10.76 -17.79
C ASN A 205 -1.05 10.61 -17.15
N ASP A 206 -1.29 11.38 -16.09
CA ASP A 206 -2.60 11.56 -15.49
C ASP A 206 -2.64 12.94 -14.82
N LEU A 207 -3.83 13.53 -14.73
CA LEU A 207 -4.03 14.81 -14.07
C LEU A 207 -4.12 14.67 -12.54
N SER A 208 -4.54 13.50 -12.04
CA SER A 208 -4.74 13.26 -10.61
C SER A 208 -3.42 13.00 -9.89
N PRO A 209 -3.02 13.81 -8.89
CA PRO A 209 -1.81 13.56 -8.10
C PRO A 209 -1.82 12.19 -7.39
N ALA A 210 -3.01 11.72 -6.98
CA ALA A 210 -3.15 10.39 -6.39
C ALA A 210 -2.90 9.28 -7.42
N ALA A 211 -3.36 9.47 -8.66
CA ALA A 211 -3.12 8.54 -9.75
C ALA A 211 -1.62 8.47 -10.09
N THR A 212 -0.98 9.62 -10.30
CA THR A 212 0.45 9.69 -10.63
C THR A 212 1.32 9.13 -9.50
N PHE A 213 0.97 9.40 -8.23
CA PHE A 213 1.65 8.79 -7.09
C PHE A 213 1.54 7.26 -7.09
N ILE A 214 0.34 6.72 -7.31
CA ILE A 214 0.14 5.26 -7.40
C ILE A 214 0.90 4.68 -8.60
N ALA A 215 0.81 5.32 -9.76
CA ALA A 215 1.49 4.90 -10.99
C ALA A 215 3.02 4.86 -10.82
N TYR A 216 3.60 5.88 -10.19
CA TYR A 216 5.02 5.91 -9.85
C TYR A 216 5.39 4.70 -8.97
N ASN A 217 4.67 4.48 -7.87
CA ASN A 217 4.97 3.37 -6.96
C ASN A 217 4.82 1.98 -7.61
N TYR A 218 3.94 1.81 -8.59
CA TYR A 218 3.83 0.55 -9.34
C TYR A 218 4.97 0.33 -10.34
N ASN A 219 5.51 1.40 -10.91
CA ASN A 219 6.43 1.32 -12.04
C ASN A 219 7.88 1.60 -11.67
N THR A 220 8.14 2.09 -10.46
CA THR A 220 9.47 2.34 -9.93
C THR A 220 10.03 1.06 -9.30
N PRO A 221 11.25 0.63 -9.69
CA PRO A 221 11.87 -0.52 -9.08
C PRO A 221 12.19 -0.26 -7.60
N VAL A 222 11.99 -1.28 -6.77
CA VAL A 222 12.31 -1.24 -5.34
C VAL A 222 13.34 -2.33 -5.05
N ASP A 223 14.42 -1.97 -4.35
CA ASP A 223 15.34 -2.96 -3.78
C ASP A 223 14.62 -3.66 -2.62
N VAL A 224 14.14 -4.87 -2.89
CA VAL A 224 13.38 -5.69 -1.94
C VAL A 224 14.19 -5.99 -0.69
N ALA A 225 15.51 -6.16 -0.80
CA ALA A 225 16.37 -6.46 0.35
C ALA A 225 16.58 -5.24 1.24
N VAL A 226 16.77 -4.06 0.65
CA VAL A 226 16.84 -2.80 1.40
C VAL A 226 15.51 -2.50 2.06
N PHE A 227 14.40 -2.64 1.33
CA PHE A 227 13.05 -2.47 1.87
C PHE A 227 12.80 -3.39 3.06
N GLU A 228 13.08 -4.69 2.93
CA GLU A 228 12.88 -5.67 4.01
C GLU A 228 13.73 -5.32 5.24
N LYS A 229 14.99 -4.90 5.04
CA LYS A 229 15.89 -4.49 6.12
C LYS A 229 15.32 -3.29 6.87
N GLU A 230 14.92 -2.24 6.16
CA GLU A 230 14.39 -1.02 6.79
C GLU A 230 13.04 -1.25 7.44
N ALA A 231 12.14 -2.03 6.81
CA ALA A 231 10.87 -2.42 7.42
C ALA A 231 11.08 -3.18 8.74
N LYS A 232 12.02 -4.13 8.79
CA LYS A 232 12.35 -4.86 10.03
C LYS A 232 12.97 -3.95 11.10
N ARG A 233 13.79 -2.97 10.70
CA ARG A 233 14.35 -1.97 11.63
C ARG A 233 13.23 -1.16 12.28
N ILE A 234 12.34 -0.58 11.47
CA ILE A 234 11.20 0.22 11.95
C ILE A 234 10.28 -0.61 12.84
N LEU A 235 9.94 -1.84 12.43
CA LEU A 235 9.13 -2.75 13.27
C LEU A 235 9.82 -3.06 14.60
N GLY A 236 11.14 -3.24 14.62
CA GLY A 236 11.92 -3.44 15.84
C GLY A 236 11.93 -2.22 16.76
N GLU A 237 11.98 -1.01 16.20
CA GLU A 237 11.89 0.25 16.96
C GLU A 237 10.51 0.42 17.59
N VAL A 238 9.44 0.25 16.79
CA VAL A 238 8.06 0.31 17.29
C VAL A 238 7.80 -0.77 18.35
N GLU A 239 8.34 -1.98 18.16
CA GLU A 239 8.22 -3.05 19.14
C GLU A 239 8.97 -2.72 20.44
N LYS A 240 10.14 -2.09 20.36
CA LYS A 240 10.90 -1.65 21.54
C LYS A 240 10.18 -0.52 22.29
N GLU A 241 9.54 0.39 21.56
CA GLU A 241 8.85 1.56 22.11
C GLU A 241 7.48 1.20 22.71
N CYS A 242 6.68 0.42 21.98
CA CYS A 242 5.27 0.18 22.27
C CYS A 242 4.95 -1.28 22.63
N GLY A 243 5.88 -2.22 22.48
CA GLY A 243 5.63 -3.64 22.70
C GLY A 243 5.14 -3.96 24.11
N TRP A 244 5.66 -3.26 25.12
CA TRP A 244 5.25 -3.40 26.53
C TRP A 244 3.76 -3.15 26.77
N MET A 245 3.09 -2.37 25.91
CA MET A 245 1.64 -2.10 26.01
C MET A 245 0.81 -3.35 25.71
N TYR A 246 1.39 -4.30 25.00
CA TYR A 246 0.74 -5.55 24.57
C TYR A 246 1.32 -6.76 25.31
N GLU A 247 2.00 -6.58 26.44
CA GLU A 247 2.51 -7.67 27.26
C GLU A 247 1.63 -7.92 28.48
N THR A 248 1.58 -9.18 28.92
CA THR A 248 0.94 -9.58 30.18
C THR A 248 1.71 -10.73 30.83
N LEU A 249 1.66 -10.87 32.16
CA LEU A 249 2.22 -12.04 32.84
C LEU A 249 1.23 -13.20 32.79
N HIS A 250 1.75 -14.38 32.46
CA HIS A 250 1.01 -15.64 32.52
C HIS A 250 0.62 -15.96 33.95
N THR A 251 -0.32 -16.89 34.12
CA THR A 251 -0.84 -17.32 35.43
C THR A 251 0.22 -17.98 36.32
N ASP A 252 1.42 -18.27 35.80
CA ASP A 252 2.58 -18.71 36.58
C ASP A 252 3.35 -17.56 37.27
N GLY A 253 2.96 -16.31 36.99
CA GLY A 253 3.57 -15.08 37.53
C GLY A 253 4.97 -14.78 36.99
N LYS A 254 5.45 -15.49 35.97
CA LYS A 254 6.83 -15.39 35.46
C LYS A 254 6.91 -15.24 33.95
N THR A 255 6.10 -15.99 33.22
CA THR A 255 6.20 -16.05 31.76
C THR A 255 5.45 -14.87 31.14
N LYS A 256 6.11 -14.10 30.27
CA LYS A 256 5.42 -13.05 29.50
C LYS A 256 4.65 -13.64 28.32
N GLY A 257 3.43 -13.15 28.13
CA GLY A 257 2.58 -13.45 26.98
C GLY A 257 2.26 -12.19 26.18
N ARG A 258 2.01 -12.36 24.88
CA ARG A 258 1.60 -11.28 23.97
C ARG A 258 0.08 -11.18 23.92
N VAL A 259 -0.47 -10.04 24.30
CA VAL A 259 -1.91 -9.76 24.27
C VAL A 259 -2.39 -9.68 22.83
N ASP A 260 -3.40 -10.48 22.50
CA ASP A 260 -4.12 -10.41 21.23
C ASP A 260 -5.23 -9.35 21.31
N TYR A 261 -6.01 -9.39 22.41
CA TYR A 261 -7.07 -8.43 22.69
C TYR A 261 -7.49 -8.46 24.17
N VAL A 262 -8.10 -7.36 24.60
CA VAL A 262 -8.72 -7.21 25.93
C VAL A 262 -10.22 -7.02 25.77
N VAL A 263 -11.00 -7.77 26.54
CA VAL A 263 -12.46 -7.63 26.61
C VAL A 263 -12.82 -6.64 27.70
N TRP A 264 -13.52 -5.57 27.32
CA TRP A 264 -13.99 -4.53 28.22
C TRP A 264 -15.49 -4.66 28.44
N SER A 265 -15.93 -4.55 29.70
CA SER A 265 -17.33 -4.48 30.07
C SER A 265 -17.73 -3.05 30.41
N GLU A 266 -18.87 -2.60 29.91
CA GLU A 266 -19.52 -1.37 30.38
C GLU A 266 -19.99 -1.56 31.84
N ILE A 267 -19.95 -0.46 32.61
CA ILE A 267 -20.47 -0.39 33.97
C ILE A 267 -21.79 0.38 33.97
N PHE A 268 -22.82 -0.21 34.57
CA PHE A 268 -24.15 0.37 34.67
C PHE A 268 -24.53 0.61 36.14
N SER A 269 -25.55 1.43 36.39
CA SER A 269 -26.12 1.62 37.72
C SER A 269 -27.45 0.86 37.82
N CYS A 270 -27.59 0.08 38.88
CA CYS A 270 -28.82 -0.66 39.17
C CYS A 270 -29.98 0.31 39.47
N PRO A 271 -31.16 0.16 38.86
CA PRO A 271 -32.29 1.07 39.10
C PRO A 271 -32.86 0.98 40.52
N GLU A 272 -32.63 -0.12 41.23
CA GLU A 272 -33.22 -0.37 42.55
C GLU A 272 -32.32 0.09 43.72
N CYS A 273 -31.00 -0.06 43.59
CA CYS A 273 -30.05 0.25 44.67
C CYS A 273 -28.95 1.24 44.28
N ALA A 274 -28.93 1.72 43.02
CA ALA A 274 -27.90 2.57 42.45
C ALA A 274 -26.47 1.97 42.40
N GLY A 275 -26.26 0.74 42.89
CA GLY A 275 -24.96 0.06 42.87
C GLY A 275 -24.45 -0.17 41.45
N GLU A 276 -23.12 -0.09 41.28
CA GLU A 276 -22.45 -0.29 40.00
C GLU A 276 -22.39 -1.77 39.61
N VAL A 277 -22.83 -2.10 38.39
CA VAL A 277 -22.94 -3.44 37.85
C VAL A 277 -22.02 -3.56 36.63
N VAL A 278 -21.00 -4.42 36.71
CA VAL A 278 -20.12 -4.73 35.58
C VAL A 278 -20.84 -5.72 34.67
N PHE A 279 -21.41 -5.23 33.57
CA PHE A 279 -22.40 -5.96 32.78
C PHE A 279 -22.00 -7.39 32.40
N LEU A 280 -20.82 -7.57 31.78
CA LEU A 280 -20.38 -8.88 31.30
C LEU A 280 -19.87 -9.78 32.43
N GLU A 281 -19.50 -9.27 33.61
CA GLU A 281 -19.18 -10.13 34.76
C GLU A 281 -20.44 -10.81 35.29
N GLU A 282 -21.57 -10.09 35.33
CA GLU A 282 -22.82 -10.59 35.90
C GLU A 282 -23.73 -11.27 34.87
N ALA A 283 -23.76 -10.77 33.64
CA ALA A 283 -24.72 -11.21 32.62
C ALA A 283 -24.16 -12.31 31.70
N MET A 284 -22.85 -12.48 31.60
CA MET A 284 -22.26 -13.45 30.66
C MET A 284 -21.93 -14.76 31.36
N ASP A 285 -22.54 -15.83 30.87
CA ASP A 285 -22.13 -17.18 31.25
C ASP A 285 -20.78 -17.50 30.58
N MET A 286 -19.74 -17.72 31.40
CA MET A 286 -18.38 -17.86 30.91
C MET A 286 -18.10 -19.19 30.19
N GLU A 287 -18.92 -20.22 30.41
CA GLU A 287 -18.81 -21.52 29.76
C GLU A 287 -19.46 -21.50 28.37
N THR A 288 -20.70 -21.00 28.31
CA THR A 288 -21.53 -21.00 27.10
C THR A 288 -21.35 -19.75 26.25
N LYS A 289 -20.71 -18.70 26.79
CA LYS A 289 -20.59 -17.35 26.19
C LYS A 289 -21.92 -16.68 25.88
N LYS A 290 -23.01 -17.15 26.48
CA LYS A 290 -24.34 -16.55 26.32
C LYS A 290 -24.51 -15.42 27.31
N VAL A 291 -25.07 -14.32 26.82
CA VAL A 291 -25.47 -13.19 27.66
C VAL A 291 -26.92 -13.39 28.09
N MET A 292 -27.14 -13.47 29.39
CA MET A 292 -28.46 -13.58 30.00
C MET A 292 -29.25 -12.29 29.77
N LYS A 293 -30.56 -12.43 29.49
CA LYS A 293 -31.47 -11.29 29.34
C LYS A 293 -31.81 -10.64 30.68
N GLU A 294 -31.94 -11.48 31.70
CA GLU A 294 -32.30 -11.14 33.08
C GLU A 294 -31.32 -11.85 34.01
N TYR A 295 -30.83 -11.14 35.02
CA TYR A 295 -29.90 -11.66 36.02
C TYR A 295 -30.05 -10.87 37.34
N PRO A 296 -29.71 -11.45 38.50
CA PRO A 296 -29.81 -10.76 39.78
C PRO A 296 -28.71 -9.68 39.89
N CYS A 297 -29.06 -8.52 40.46
CA CYS A 297 -28.08 -7.51 40.82
C CYS A 297 -27.13 -8.03 41.91
N PRO A 298 -25.79 -7.87 41.79
CA PRO A 298 -24.84 -8.36 42.80
C PRO A 298 -24.94 -7.64 44.15
N HIS A 299 -25.64 -6.51 44.23
CA HIS A 299 -25.74 -5.69 45.44
C HIS A 299 -27.05 -5.85 46.20
N CYS A 300 -28.19 -5.92 45.49
CA CYS A 300 -29.53 -5.99 46.10
C CYS A 300 -30.37 -7.19 45.66
N ASN A 301 -29.83 -8.05 44.80
CA ASN A 301 -30.48 -9.25 44.27
C ASN A 301 -31.78 -9.01 43.46
N ALA A 302 -32.12 -7.75 43.16
CA ALA A 302 -33.22 -7.44 42.26
C ALA A 302 -32.94 -8.00 40.85
N VAL A 303 -33.98 -8.53 40.19
CA VAL A 303 -33.86 -9.02 38.82
C VAL A 303 -33.78 -7.82 37.86
N ILE A 304 -32.64 -7.66 37.20
CA ILE A 304 -32.32 -6.54 36.32
C ILE A 304 -32.09 -7.01 34.88
N THR A 305 -32.28 -6.08 33.94
CA THR A 305 -31.96 -6.25 32.51
C THR A 305 -31.07 -5.11 32.04
N LYS A 306 -30.33 -5.31 30.94
CA LYS A 306 -29.49 -4.25 30.35
C LYS A 306 -30.29 -2.97 30.06
N GLN A 307 -31.54 -3.09 29.60
CA GLN A 307 -32.39 -1.95 29.23
C GLN A 307 -32.89 -1.15 30.43
N LYS A 308 -33.01 -1.77 31.61
CA LYS A 308 -33.50 -1.11 32.83
C LYS A 308 -32.41 -0.38 33.62
N MET A 309 -31.15 -0.71 33.39
CA MET A 309 -30.04 -0.03 34.05
C MET A 309 -29.64 1.24 33.31
N SER A 310 -29.17 2.24 34.04
CA SER A 310 -28.60 3.45 33.47
C SER A 310 -27.09 3.30 33.26
N ARG A 311 -26.55 3.94 32.21
CA ARG A 311 -25.10 3.98 32.00
C ARG A 311 -24.43 4.85 33.06
N THR A 312 -23.29 4.40 33.55
CA THR A 312 -22.42 5.24 34.39
C THR A 312 -21.34 5.88 33.51
N PHE A 313 -20.95 7.10 33.88
CA PHE A 313 -19.96 7.88 33.14
C PHE A 313 -18.80 8.26 34.07
N GLU A 314 -17.62 8.41 33.49
CA GLU A 314 -16.45 9.02 34.10
C GLU A 314 -16.05 10.26 33.31
N SER A 315 -15.59 11.28 34.02
CA SER A 315 -15.00 12.46 33.43
C SER A 315 -13.51 12.21 33.15
N TYR A 316 -13.03 12.64 31.99
CA TYR A 316 -11.62 12.66 31.63
C TYR A 316 -11.28 13.97 30.94
N TYR A 317 -10.02 14.38 31.03
CA TYR A 317 -9.52 15.57 30.32
C TYR A 317 -9.03 15.15 28.93
N ASP A 318 -9.58 15.76 27.89
CA ASP A 318 -9.16 15.56 26.50
C ASP A 318 -8.09 16.62 26.16
N SER A 319 -6.83 16.18 26.07
CA SER A 319 -5.70 17.08 25.83
C SER A 319 -5.71 17.71 24.43
N LEU A 320 -6.31 17.06 23.42
CA LEU A 320 -6.39 17.61 22.06
C LEU A 320 -7.43 18.72 21.97
N LEU A 321 -8.54 18.56 22.70
CA LEU A 321 -9.64 19.53 22.70
C LEU A 321 -9.52 20.54 23.84
N THR A 322 -8.62 20.31 24.79
CA THR A 322 -8.39 21.11 26.00
C THR A 322 -9.64 21.25 26.90
N GLU A 323 -10.50 20.23 26.89
CA GLU A 323 -11.79 20.22 27.58
C GLU A 323 -11.99 18.95 28.43
N THR A 324 -12.74 19.07 29.52
CA THR A 324 -13.22 17.91 30.28
C THR A 324 -14.44 17.31 29.58
N LYS A 325 -14.37 16.02 29.24
CA LYS A 325 -15.45 15.27 28.61
C LYS A 325 -15.88 14.08 29.45
N GLU A 326 -17.06 13.56 29.17
CA GLU A 326 -17.57 12.34 29.79
C GLU A 326 -17.51 11.16 28.82
N ARG A 327 -17.20 9.97 29.33
CA ARG A 327 -17.30 8.72 28.59
C ARG A 327 -17.92 7.63 29.45
N PRO A 328 -18.59 6.62 28.86
CA PRO A 328 -19.12 5.50 29.63
C PRO A 328 -18.00 4.78 30.39
N LYS A 329 -18.21 4.51 31.69
CA LYS A 329 -17.26 3.73 32.49
C LYS A 329 -17.13 2.31 31.94
N ARG A 330 -15.91 1.80 31.91
CA ARG A 330 -15.60 0.44 31.47
C ARG A 330 -14.56 -0.19 32.38
N LYS A 331 -14.63 -1.51 32.53
CA LYS A 331 -13.65 -2.33 33.25
C LYS A 331 -13.13 -3.44 32.32
N PRO A 332 -11.82 -3.69 32.27
CA PRO A 332 -11.31 -4.86 31.56
C PRO A 332 -11.68 -6.10 32.39
N ILE A 333 -12.29 -7.10 31.74
CA ILE A 333 -12.78 -8.32 32.43
C ILE A 333 -12.03 -9.58 31.99
N GLN A 334 -11.36 -9.52 30.84
CA GLN A 334 -10.64 -10.67 30.29
C GLN A 334 -9.52 -10.20 29.36
N ILE A 335 -8.36 -10.82 29.49
CA ILE A 335 -7.23 -10.68 28.56
C ILE A 335 -7.08 -11.99 27.82
N VAL A 336 -6.97 -11.90 26.50
CA VAL A 336 -6.65 -13.01 25.62
C VAL A 336 -5.27 -12.77 25.03
N TYR A 337 -4.38 -13.75 25.20
CA TYR A 337 -2.97 -13.60 24.91
C TYR A 337 -2.35 -14.92 24.44
N ARG A 338 -1.14 -14.85 23.89
CA ARG A 338 -0.39 -16.01 23.40
C ARG A 338 0.98 -16.15 24.05
N ILE A 339 1.38 -17.40 24.24
CA ILE A 339 2.75 -17.78 24.60
C ILE A 339 3.23 -18.75 23.52
N GLY A 340 4.16 -18.29 22.68
CA GLY A 340 4.50 -19.01 21.46
C GLY A 340 3.27 -19.19 20.56
N LYS A 341 2.85 -20.44 20.34
CA LYS A 341 1.67 -20.78 19.52
C LYS A 341 0.40 -21.03 20.34
N SER A 342 0.51 -21.10 21.67
CA SER A 342 -0.61 -21.45 22.55
C SER A 342 -1.39 -20.20 22.94
N LYS A 343 -2.72 -20.29 22.85
CA LYS A 343 -3.64 -19.22 23.24
C LYS A 343 -4.11 -19.44 24.69
N HIS A 344 -4.10 -18.37 25.46
CA HIS A 344 -4.46 -18.35 26.87
C HIS A 344 -5.43 -17.21 27.16
N THR A 345 -6.09 -17.31 28.30
CA THR A 345 -7.06 -16.34 28.76
C THR A 345 -6.92 -16.17 30.27
N LYS A 346 -7.01 -14.94 30.78
CA LYS A 346 -7.06 -14.67 32.22
C LYS A 346 -7.94 -13.46 32.53
N THR A 347 -8.37 -13.33 33.79
CA THR A 347 -8.89 -12.07 34.32
C THR A 347 -7.72 -11.10 34.54
N PRO A 348 -7.82 -9.80 34.16
CA PRO A 348 -6.77 -8.83 34.42
C PRO A 348 -6.36 -8.78 35.89
N ASP A 349 -5.05 -8.79 36.16
CA ASP A 349 -4.48 -8.59 37.48
C ASP A 349 -4.01 -7.14 37.69
N SER A 350 -3.46 -6.83 38.87
CA SER A 350 -3.00 -5.47 39.19
C SER A 350 -1.93 -4.95 38.22
N ASN A 351 -1.02 -5.81 37.77
CA ASN A 351 0.03 -5.41 36.81
C ASN A 351 -0.59 -5.07 35.44
N ASP A 352 -1.60 -5.83 35.00
CA ASP A 352 -2.31 -5.48 33.77
C ASP A 352 -3.06 -4.15 33.88
N ILE A 353 -3.70 -3.89 35.03
CA ILE A 353 -4.38 -2.61 35.28
C ILE A 353 -3.37 -1.46 35.26
N GLU A 354 -2.20 -1.61 35.89
CA GLU A 354 -1.13 -0.61 35.86
C GLU A 354 -0.64 -0.31 34.44
N ILE A 355 -0.46 -1.33 33.60
CA ILE A 355 -0.09 -1.16 32.18
C ILE A 355 -1.19 -0.38 31.44
N LEU A 356 -2.46 -0.75 31.60
CA LEU A 356 -3.58 -0.08 30.94
C LEU A 356 -3.74 1.38 31.40
N THR A 357 -3.55 1.65 32.68
CA THR A 357 -3.53 3.01 33.23
C THR A 357 -2.41 3.81 32.60
N ARG A 358 -1.18 3.28 32.60
CA ARG A 358 -0.03 3.93 31.98
C ARG A 358 -0.29 4.24 30.51
N VAL A 359 -0.86 3.31 29.75
CA VAL A 359 -1.22 3.54 28.33
C VAL A 359 -2.24 4.68 28.20
N SER A 360 -3.24 4.74 29.08
CA SER A 360 -4.29 5.78 29.03
C SER A 360 -3.79 7.18 29.40
N GLU A 361 -2.67 7.27 30.10
CA GLU A 361 -2.04 8.52 30.54
C GLU A 361 -0.97 9.03 29.57
N LEU A 362 -0.60 8.24 28.56
CA LEU A 362 0.34 8.69 27.53
C LEU A 362 -0.26 9.82 26.70
N GLU A 363 0.55 10.83 26.44
CA GLU A 363 0.21 11.86 25.48
C GLU A 363 0.11 11.24 24.08
N LEU A 364 -0.82 11.77 23.29
CA LEU A 364 -0.92 11.39 21.89
C LEU A 364 0.31 11.92 21.15
N PRO A 365 0.85 11.15 20.18
CA PRO A 365 1.97 11.63 19.37
C PRO A 365 1.61 12.96 18.70
N GLU A 366 2.52 13.93 18.76
CA GLU A 366 2.36 15.17 17.97
C GLU A 366 2.29 14.83 16.47
N PRO A 367 1.32 15.42 15.74
CA PRO A 367 1.06 15.13 14.33
C PRO A 367 2.18 15.53 13.38
#